data_AF-A0A9N9AG75-F1
#
_entry.id   AF-A0A9N9AG75-F1
#
_cell.length_a   1.000
_cell.length_b   1.000
_cell.length_c   1.000
_cell.angle_alpha   90.00
_cell.angle_beta   90.00
_cell.angle_gamma   90.00
#
_symmetry.space_group_name_H-M   'P 1'
#
loop_
_entity.id
_entity.type
_entity.pdbx_description
1 polymer ?
#
loop_
_entity_poly.entity_id
_entity_poly.type
_entity_poly.pdbx_seq_one_letter_code
_entity_poly.pdbx_strand_id
1 'polypeptide(L)'
;LPSQNSFPQVYSLQSPSFKKPIPYLPPEIITEIISCVNEDDIKSLYSIIQVNRTWFSCSIHILWRQPFKYISLTGYSKLLKVYIWFLPEQTKLKLQNNYFNFDVKEFHKKPIVNYLNYLENLEIEFRSLYWAIKLLLPTLEIEGNDEKHEDNKQKQERQVQAHALLIELFNLFKENCPNLKNFKMNYPNEHLSLNAEDLENICTNLTDYKSTFHRPRPRRRRNAAI
;
A
#
# COMPACT_ATOMS: atom_id res chain seq x y z
N LEU A 1 -56.82 -50.53 -21.82
CA LEU A 1 -55.93 -49.40 -22.20
C LEU A 1 -56.83 -48.24 -22.60
N PRO A 2 -56.76 -47.11 -21.89
CA PRO A 2 -55.59 -46.25 -21.96
C PRO A 2 -54.90 -46.01 -20.61
N SER A 3 -53.58 -45.93 -20.71
CA SER A 3 -52.62 -45.70 -19.63
C SER A 3 -52.68 -44.26 -19.14
N GLN A 4 -52.76 -44.10 -17.82
CA GLN A 4 -52.61 -42.81 -17.15
C GLN A 4 -51.15 -42.34 -17.26
N ASN A 5 -50.93 -41.22 -17.94
CA ASN A 5 -49.68 -40.46 -17.84
C ASN A 5 -49.75 -39.62 -16.56
N SER A 6 -49.32 -40.19 -15.44
CA SER A 6 -48.98 -39.44 -14.24
C SER A 6 -47.61 -38.81 -14.42
N PHE A 7 -47.58 -37.52 -14.79
CA PHE A 7 -46.38 -36.70 -14.70
C PHE A 7 -45.96 -36.56 -13.22
N PRO A 8 -44.67 -36.66 -12.89
CA PRO A 8 -44.21 -36.40 -11.53
C PRO A 8 -44.45 -34.92 -11.20
N GLN A 9 -45.14 -34.66 -10.10
CA GLN A 9 -45.21 -33.32 -9.51
C GLN A 9 -43.78 -32.88 -9.21
N VAL A 10 -43.28 -31.93 -10.00
CA VAL A 10 -42.06 -31.18 -9.69
C VAL A 10 -42.38 -30.43 -8.41
N TYR A 11 -41.89 -30.93 -7.28
CA TYR A 11 -41.81 -30.14 -6.06
C TYR A 11 -40.94 -28.93 -6.38
N SER A 12 -41.58 -27.80 -6.63
CA SER A 12 -40.92 -26.51 -6.64
C SER A 12 -40.31 -26.31 -5.26
N LEU A 13 -39.01 -26.57 -5.12
CA LEU A 13 -38.21 -26.05 -4.02
C LEU A 13 -38.23 -24.54 -4.19
N GLN A 14 -39.26 -23.90 -3.62
CA GLN A 14 -39.24 -22.48 -3.33
C GLN A 14 -38.00 -22.27 -2.46
N SER A 15 -36.96 -21.69 -3.06
CA SER A 15 -35.72 -21.33 -2.39
C SER A 15 -36.10 -20.49 -1.16
N PRO A 16 -35.92 -20.99 0.08
CA PRO A 16 -36.16 -20.15 1.22
C PRO A 16 -35.09 -19.06 1.16
N SER A 17 -35.55 -17.82 1.00
CA SER A 17 -34.76 -16.63 1.25
C SER A 17 -33.92 -16.87 2.52
N PHE A 18 -32.61 -17.02 2.37
CA PHE A 18 -31.67 -17.17 3.48
C PHE A 18 -31.61 -15.85 4.26
N LYS A 19 -32.66 -15.56 5.03
CA LYS A 19 -32.74 -14.47 6.02
C LYS A 19 -32.52 -14.99 7.44
N LYS A 20 -31.96 -16.18 7.61
CA LYS A 20 -31.47 -16.62 8.92
C LYS A 20 -30.09 -15.99 9.14
N PRO A 21 -29.86 -15.27 10.25
CA PRO A 21 -28.52 -14.82 10.58
C PRO A 21 -27.62 -16.05 10.64
N ILE A 22 -26.43 -15.95 10.07
CA ILE A 22 -25.40 -16.98 10.17
C ILE A 22 -25.28 -17.33 11.66
N PRO A 23 -25.39 -18.61 12.06
CA PRO A 23 -25.24 -18.99 13.45
C PRO A 23 -23.90 -18.46 13.95
N TYR A 24 -23.89 -17.89 15.16
CA TYR A 24 -22.67 -17.34 15.76
C TYR A 24 -21.63 -18.45 15.87
N LEU A 25 -20.58 -18.35 15.05
CA LEU A 25 -19.42 -19.22 15.12
C LEU A 25 -18.44 -18.60 16.14
N PRO A 26 -17.92 -19.39 17.09
CA PRO A 26 -16.84 -18.93 17.95
C PRO A 26 -15.63 -18.47 17.13
N PRO A 27 -14.89 -17.44 17.57
CA PRO A 27 -13.70 -16.95 16.88
C PRO A 27 -12.68 -18.04 16.54
N GLU A 28 -12.53 -19.04 17.41
CA GLU A 28 -11.58 -20.15 17.24
C GLU A 28 -11.94 -21.02 16.03
N ILE A 29 -13.23 -21.25 15.82
CA ILE A 29 -13.71 -21.99 14.65
C ILE A 29 -13.57 -21.15 13.38
N ILE A 30 -13.81 -19.84 13.47
CA ILE A 30 -13.61 -18.93 12.33
C ILE A 30 -12.13 -18.93 11.93
N THR A 31 -11.20 -18.85 12.87
CA THR A 31 -9.77 -18.90 12.58
C THR A 31 -9.35 -20.22 11.94
N GLU A 32 -9.92 -21.35 12.37
CA GLU A 32 -9.66 -22.65 11.75
C GLU A 32 -10.22 -22.75 10.33
N ILE A 33 -11.39 -22.15 10.07
CA ILE A 33 -11.93 -22.08 8.71
C ILE A 33 -11.03 -21.21 7.82
N ILE A 34 -10.56 -20.08 8.34
CA ILE A 34 -9.67 -19.18 7.61
C ILE A 34 -8.32 -19.84 7.34
N SER A 35 -7.78 -20.65 8.25
CA SER A 35 -6.50 -21.36 8.06
C SER A 35 -6.54 -22.36 6.88
N CYS A 36 -7.73 -22.81 6.49
CA CYS A 36 -7.93 -23.64 5.31
C CYS A 36 -7.85 -22.86 3.98
N VAL A 37 -7.89 -21.53 4.02
CA VAL A 37 -7.80 -20.67 2.82
C VAL A 37 -6.34 -20.36 2.53
N ASN A 38 -5.94 -20.55 1.27
CA ASN A 38 -4.59 -20.21 0.83
C ASN A 38 -4.33 -18.70 1.02
N GLU A 39 -3.21 -18.35 1.65
CA GLU A 39 -2.79 -16.97 1.87
C GLU A 39 -2.62 -16.17 0.56
N ASP A 40 -2.33 -16.84 -0.56
CA ASP A 40 -2.24 -16.24 -1.89
C ASP A 40 -3.62 -15.98 -2.54
N ASP A 41 -4.71 -16.54 -2.00
CA ASP A 41 -6.07 -16.29 -2.50
C ASP A 41 -6.68 -15.01 -1.91
N ILE A 42 -6.13 -13.89 -2.35
CA ILE A 42 -6.52 -12.55 -1.91
C ILE A 42 -8.01 -12.26 -2.16
N LYS A 43 -8.62 -12.85 -3.19
CA LYS A 43 -10.05 -12.64 -3.50
C LYS A 43 -10.93 -13.26 -2.42
N SER A 44 -10.62 -14.48 -2.01
CA SER A 44 -11.32 -15.15 -0.91
C SER A 44 -11.09 -14.44 0.41
N LEU A 45 -9.85 -14.07 0.72
CA LEU A 45 -9.52 -13.32 1.94
C LEU A 45 -10.23 -11.96 2.01
N TYR A 46 -10.32 -11.24 0.89
CA TYR A 46 -11.06 -9.97 0.81
C TYR A 46 -12.57 -10.18 1.02
N SER A 47 -13.11 -11.31 0.55
CA SER A 47 -14.53 -11.64 0.75
C SER A 47 -14.81 -11.99 2.22
N ILE A 48 -13.89 -12.69 2.88
CA ILE A 48 -13.95 -13.09 4.30
C ILE A 48 -14.04 -11.86 5.22
N ILE A 49 -13.18 -10.86 5.02
CA ILE A 49 -13.19 -9.65 5.86
C ILE A 49 -14.49 -8.83 5.73
N GLN A 50 -15.28 -9.05 4.68
CA GLN A 50 -16.54 -8.33 4.43
C GLN A 50 -17.77 -9.00 5.05
N VAL A 51 -17.65 -10.23 5.56
CA VAL A 51 -18.80 -10.98 6.10
C VAL A 51 -19.42 -10.28 7.31
N ASN A 52 -18.63 -10.04 8.36
CA ASN A 52 -19.03 -9.26 9.53
C ASN A 52 -17.79 -8.90 10.38
N ARG A 53 -18.00 -8.20 11.50
CA ARG A 53 -16.92 -7.73 12.39
C ARG A 53 -16.08 -8.86 12.99
N THR A 54 -16.67 -10.00 13.35
CA THR A 54 -15.93 -11.13 13.92
C THR A 54 -15.00 -11.74 12.87
N TRP A 55 -15.52 -12.01 11.67
CA TRP A 55 -14.73 -12.54 10.56
C TRP A 55 -13.61 -11.58 10.15
N PHE A 56 -13.91 -10.28 10.10
CA PHE A 56 -12.92 -9.23 9.89
C PHE A 56 -11.78 -9.30 10.92
N SER A 57 -12.11 -9.30 12.22
CA SER A 57 -11.11 -9.34 13.30
C SER A 57 -10.24 -10.61 13.24
N CYS A 58 -10.83 -11.75 12.91
CA CYS A 58 -10.12 -13.02 12.80
C CYS A 58 -9.23 -13.13 11.55
N SER A 59 -9.47 -12.36 10.49
CA SER A 59 -8.77 -12.55 9.19
C SER A 59 -7.88 -11.37 8.78
N ILE A 60 -8.12 -10.17 9.28
CA ILE A 60 -7.47 -8.95 8.78
C ILE A 60 -5.94 -9.00 8.90
N HIS A 61 -5.42 -9.70 9.91
CA HIS A 61 -3.98 -9.85 10.14
C HIS A 61 -3.28 -10.62 9.01
N ILE A 62 -3.97 -11.57 8.36
CA ILE A 62 -3.42 -12.36 7.25
C ILE A 62 -3.18 -11.46 6.03
N LEU A 63 -4.18 -10.66 5.66
CA LEU A 63 -4.08 -9.71 4.54
C LEU A 63 -3.02 -8.63 4.80
N TRP A 64 -2.93 -8.14 6.04
CA TRP A 64 -2.00 -7.07 6.40
C TRP A 64 -0.58 -7.54 6.71
N ARG A 65 -0.32 -8.85 6.64
CA ARG A 65 1.02 -9.41 6.77
C ARG A 65 1.96 -8.95 5.65
N GLN A 66 1.44 -8.83 4.42
CA GLN A 66 2.17 -8.46 3.20
C GLN A 66 1.34 -7.57 2.27
N PRO A 67 0.94 -6.35 2.70
CA PRO A 67 -0.12 -5.59 2.02
C PRO A 67 0.27 -5.13 0.60
N PHE A 68 1.56 -5.00 0.31
CA PHE A 68 2.05 -4.55 -0.99
C PHE A 68 2.21 -5.67 -2.04
N LYS A 69 2.16 -6.95 -1.65
CA LYS A 69 2.53 -8.07 -2.55
C LYS A 69 1.59 -8.24 -3.76
N TYR A 70 0.31 -7.94 -3.62
CA TYR A 70 -0.71 -8.23 -4.65
C TYR A 70 -1.49 -7.01 -5.09
N ILE A 71 -0.94 -5.81 -4.89
CA ILE A 71 -1.69 -4.58 -5.07
C ILE A 71 -1.37 -3.90 -6.41
N SER A 72 -2.42 -3.38 -7.06
CA SER A 72 -2.26 -2.49 -8.20
C SER A 72 -1.71 -1.13 -7.76
N LEU A 73 -1.24 -0.32 -8.73
CA LEU A 73 -0.79 1.04 -8.44
C LEU A 73 -1.85 1.91 -7.74
N THR A 74 -3.12 1.76 -8.11
CA THR A 74 -4.24 2.48 -7.48
C THR A 74 -4.52 2.00 -6.07
N GLY A 75 -4.23 0.73 -5.76
CA GLY A 75 -4.27 0.26 -4.38
C GLY A 75 -3.03 0.68 -3.59
N TYR A 76 -1.87 0.82 -4.24
CA TYR A 76 -0.64 1.31 -3.61
C TYR A 76 -0.86 2.70 -2.99
N SER A 77 -1.51 3.62 -3.71
CA SER A 77 -1.86 4.94 -3.18
C SER A 77 -2.84 4.84 -1.99
N LYS A 78 -3.83 3.95 -2.06
CA LYS A 78 -4.75 3.71 -0.93
C LYS A 78 -4.02 3.18 0.31
N LEU A 79 -3.05 2.28 0.15
CA LEU A 79 -2.23 1.80 1.26
C LEU A 79 -1.37 2.91 1.85
N LEU A 80 -0.74 3.74 1.02
CA LEU A 80 0.04 4.89 1.51
C LEU A 80 -0.81 5.83 2.36
N LYS A 81 -2.06 6.10 1.95
CA LYS A 81 -3.03 6.86 2.77
C LYS A 81 -3.22 6.24 4.16
N VAL A 82 -3.33 4.92 4.23
CA VAL A 82 -3.44 4.20 5.52
C VAL A 82 -2.20 4.41 6.37
N TYR A 83 -0.99 4.35 5.81
CA TYR A 83 0.23 4.60 6.59
C TYR A 83 0.39 6.07 6.99
N ILE A 84 0.01 7.00 6.13
CA ILE A 84 -0.01 8.44 6.45
C ILE A 84 -0.95 8.70 7.64
N TRP A 85 -2.06 7.96 7.80
CA TRP A 85 -2.92 8.08 8.99
C TRP A 85 -2.17 7.84 10.30
N PHE A 86 -1.20 6.93 10.32
CA PHE A 86 -0.44 6.61 11.52
C PHE A 86 0.71 7.58 11.80
N LEU A 87 1.06 8.47 10.86
CA LEU A 87 2.08 9.48 11.11
C LEU A 87 1.66 10.44 12.24
N PRO A 88 2.60 10.89 13.08
CA PRO A 88 2.36 11.95 14.04
C PRO A 88 1.82 13.21 13.38
N GLU A 89 0.98 13.96 14.10
CA GLU A 89 0.37 15.19 13.58
C GLU A 89 1.42 16.23 13.16
N GLN A 90 2.50 16.37 13.94
CA GLN A 90 3.62 17.25 13.61
C GLN A 90 4.31 16.85 12.29
N THR A 91 4.49 15.55 12.06
CA THR A 91 5.06 15.01 10.82
C THR A 91 4.15 15.27 9.63
N LYS A 92 2.83 15.08 9.79
CA LYS A 92 1.83 15.40 8.74
C LYS A 92 1.87 16.89 8.37
N LEU A 93 1.91 17.78 9.37
CA LEU A 93 2.01 19.23 9.15
C LEU A 93 3.32 19.62 8.46
N LYS A 94 4.45 19.01 8.85
CA LYS A 94 5.75 19.21 8.18
C LYS A 94 5.69 18.77 6.71
N LEU A 95 5.08 17.62 6.44
CA LEU A 95 4.92 17.10 5.08
C LEU A 95 4.02 18.01 4.23
N GLN A 96 2.92 18.50 4.81
CA GLN A 96 2.03 19.47 4.17
C GLN A 96 2.77 20.77 3.82
N ASN A 97 3.42 21.41 4.80
CA ASN A 97 4.03 22.72 4.61
C ASN A 97 5.21 22.73 3.61
N ASN A 98 5.94 21.63 3.50
CA ASN A 98 7.18 21.59 2.73
C ASN A 98 7.08 20.85 1.38
N TYR A 99 6.15 19.89 1.26
CA TYR A 99 6.18 18.95 0.14
C TYR A 99 4.81 18.74 -0.52
N PHE A 100 3.71 18.84 0.21
CA PHE A 100 2.42 18.35 -0.28
C PHE A 100 1.24 19.28 -0.01
N ASN A 101 0.35 19.43 -0.99
CA ASN A 101 -0.89 20.18 -0.81
C ASN A 101 -2.07 19.25 -0.51
N PHE A 102 -2.01 18.50 0.59
CA PHE A 102 -3.18 17.76 1.10
C PHE A 102 -3.72 18.39 2.38
N ASP A 103 -5.02 18.21 2.63
CA ASP A 103 -5.61 18.61 3.90
C ASP A 103 -5.28 17.55 4.96
N VAL A 104 -4.46 17.94 5.95
CA VAL A 104 -4.13 17.08 7.11
C VAL A 104 -5.39 16.60 7.83
N LYS A 105 -6.51 17.31 7.68
CA LYS A 105 -7.80 16.92 8.28
C LYS A 105 -8.37 15.63 7.72
N GLU A 106 -8.02 15.25 6.48
CA GLU A 106 -8.33 13.92 5.93
C GLU A 106 -7.72 12.81 6.81
N PHE A 107 -6.67 13.14 7.57
CA PHE A 107 -5.88 12.21 8.35
C PHE A 107 -6.11 12.23 9.88
N HIS A 108 -7.14 12.91 10.38
CA HIS A 108 -7.46 12.92 11.82
C HIS A 108 -8.27 11.69 12.28
N LYS A 109 -9.07 11.09 11.40
CA LYS A 109 -9.87 9.90 11.75
C LYS A 109 -9.02 8.65 11.66
N LYS A 110 -8.32 8.33 12.75
CA LYS A 110 -7.46 7.14 12.84
C LYS A 110 -8.29 5.86 12.59
N PRO A 111 -7.73 4.88 11.86
CA PRO A 111 -8.34 3.56 11.74
C PRO A 111 -8.60 2.92 13.10
N ILE A 112 -9.70 2.16 13.18
CA ILE A 112 -10.04 1.36 14.36
C ILE A 112 -8.99 0.27 14.59
N VAL A 113 -8.42 -0.23 13.50
CA VAL A 113 -7.42 -1.31 13.51
C VAL A 113 -6.03 -0.71 13.48
N ASN A 114 -5.15 -1.19 14.37
CA ASN A 114 -3.73 -0.89 14.28
C ASN A 114 -3.06 -1.80 13.24
N TYR A 115 -3.19 -1.44 11.95
CA TYR A 115 -2.63 -2.21 10.84
C TYR A 115 -1.11 -2.39 10.92
N LEU A 116 -0.39 -1.47 11.58
CA LEU A 116 1.06 -1.56 11.75
C LEU A 116 1.48 -2.80 12.55
N ASN A 117 0.65 -3.25 13.49
CA ASN A 117 0.92 -4.44 14.30
C ASN A 117 0.87 -5.74 13.49
N TYR A 118 0.21 -5.75 12.34
CA TYR A 118 0.08 -6.96 11.53
C TYR A 118 1.12 -7.04 10.42
N LEU A 119 1.88 -5.97 10.20
CA LEU A 119 2.87 -5.92 9.15
C LEU A 119 4.06 -6.83 9.51
N GLU A 120 4.32 -7.84 8.68
CA GLU A 120 5.49 -8.70 8.83
C GLU A 120 6.47 -8.61 7.67
N ASN A 121 5.98 -8.36 6.45
CA ASN A 121 6.84 -8.22 5.28
C ASN A 121 6.48 -6.94 4.55
N LEU A 122 7.46 -6.04 4.48
CA LEU A 122 7.34 -4.76 3.83
C LEU A 122 8.23 -4.72 2.60
N GLU A 123 7.62 -4.83 1.42
CA GLU A 123 8.30 -4.62 0.15
C GLU A 123 7.78 -3.33 -0.50
N ILE A 124 8.61 -2.29 -0.49
CA ILE A 124 8.31 -0.99 -1.09
C ILE A 124 9.15 -0.83 -2.35
N GLU A 125 8.48 -0.62 -3.48
CA GLU A 125 9.15 -0.27 -4.72
C GLU A 125 9.12 1.25 -4.90
N PHE A 126 10.28 1.89 -5.05
CA PHE A 126 10.35 3.35 -5.21
C PHE A 126 9.57 3.84 -6.43
N ARG A 127 9.58 3.08 -7.53
CA ARG A 127 8.78 3.40 -8.72
C ARG A 127 7.30 3.43 -8.38
N SER A 128 6.78 2.42 -7.70
CA SER A 128 5.39 2.37 -7.26
C SER A 128 5.05 3.50 -6.28
N LEU A 129 5.96 3.84 -5.36
CA LEU A 129 5.80 5.00 -4.47
C LEU A 129 5.72 6.33 -5.24
N TYR A 130 6.65 6.57 -6.17
CA TYR A 130 6.68 7.76 -7.02
C TYR A 130 5.36 7.93 -7.78
N TRP A 131 4.88 6.85 -8.41
CA TRP A 131 3.62 6.86 -9.14
C TRP A 131 2.41 7.00 -8.21
N ALA A 132 2.43 6.38 -7.04
CA ALA A 132 1.35 6.46 -6.09
C ALA A 132 1.19 7.89 -5.55
N ILE A 133 2.28 8.63 -5.32
CA ILE A 133 2.24 10.05 -4.92
C ILE A 133 1.57 10.91 -6.00
N LYS A 134 1.88 10.64 -7.28
CA LYS A 134 1.21 11.29 -8.41
C LYS A 134 -0.31 11.08 -8.39
N LEU A 135 -0.77 9.92 -7.91
CA LEU A 135 -2.19 9.58 -7.80
C LEU A 135 -2.83 10.04 -6.48
N LEU A 136 -2.06 10.15 -5.40
CA LEU A 136 -2.53 10.39 -4.04
C LEU A 136 -2.90 11.86 -3.81
N LEU A 137 -2.22 12.77 -4.50
CA LEU A 137 -2.25 14.20 -4.24
C LEU A 137 -2.77 14.94 -5.46
N PRO A 138 -3.84 15.75 -5.34
CA PRO A 138 -4.38 16.55 -6.43
C PRO A 138 -3.42 17.62 -7.00
N THR A 139 -2.13 17.59 -6.68
CA THR A 139 -1.18 18.66 -6.99
C THR A 139 -0.86 18.85 -8.46
N LEU A 140 -1.42 18.07 -9.38
CA LEU A 140 -1.36 18.41 -10.79
C LEU A 140 -2.73 18.08 -11.37
N GLU A 141 -3.43 19.11 -11.81
CA GLU A 141 -4.51 18.94 -12.76
C GLU A 141 -4.02 17.97 -13.83
N ILE A 142 -4.65 16.81 -13.93
CA ILE A 142 -4.57 16.00 -15.15
C ILE A 142 -5.46 16.76 -16.12
N GLU A 143 -4.99 17.91 -16.62
CA GLU A 143 -5.58 18.50 -17.80
C GLU A 143 -5.22 17.59 -18.97
N GLY A 144 -6.14 16.67 -19.26
CA GLY A 144 -6.33 16.05 -20.56
C GLY A 144 -5.19 15.17 -21.09
N ASN A 145 -5.44 13.85 -21.08
CA ASN A 145 -5.20 12.85 -22.13
C ASN A 145 -3.98 12.84 -23.06
N ASP A 146 -2.99 13.71 -22.92
CA ASP A 146 -1.72 13.59 -23.62
C ASP A 146 -0.64 13.30 -22.59
N GLU A 147 0.14 12.24 -22.81
CA GLU A 147 1.45 12.02 -22.18
C GLU A 147 2.43 13.15 -22.59
N LYS A 148 2.10 14.41 -22.33
CA LYS A 148 3.00 15.53 -22.49
C LYS A 148 4.10 15.35 -21.45
N HIS A 149 5.31 15.18 -21.95
CA HIS A 149 6.56 15.07 -21.20
C HIS A 149 6.50 15.86 -19.88
N GLU A 150 6.53 15.15 -18.75
CA GLU A 150 6.79 15.78 -17.45
C GLU A 150 8.03 16.65 -17.59
N ASP A 151 7.91 17.96 -17.34
CA ASP A 151 9.07 18.82 -17.29
C ASP A 151 10.01 18.32 -16.18
N ASN A 152 11.32 18.40 -16.42
CA ASN A 152 12.36 17.94 -15.51
C ASN A 152 12.21 18.54 -14.11
N LYS A 153 11.70 19.77 -14.01
CA LYS A 153 11.39 20.43 -12.73
C LYS A 153 10.33 19.66 -11.93
N GLN A 154 9.20 19.32 -12.56
CA GLN A 154 8.13 18.59 -11.88
C GLN A 154 8.57 17.18 -11.48
N LYS A 155 9.38 16.54 -12.32
CA LYS A 155 9.95 15.21 -12.02
C LYS A 155 10.85 15.28 -10.79
N GLN A 156 11.69 16.30 -10.71
CA GLN A 156 12.55 16.55 -9.56
C GLN A 156 11.73 16.81 -8.29
N GLU A 157 10.68 17.65 -8.37
CA GLU A 157 9.79 17.93 -7.25
C GLU A 157 9.11 16.65 -6.73
N ARG A 158 8.59 15.80 -7.62
CA ARG A 158 8.00 14.50 -7.24
C ARG A 158 9.00 13.53 -6.63
N GLN A 159 10.24 13.51 -7.11
CA GLN A 159 11.30 12.71 -6.48
C GLN A 159 11.58 13.19 -5.06
N VAL A 160 11.67 14.51 -4.85
CA VAL A 160 11.86 15.10 -3.51
C VAL A 160 10.69 14.75 -2.59
N GLN A 161 9.46 14.84 -3.09
CA GLN A 161 8.25 14.41 -2.38
C GLN A 161 8.29 12.92 -2.00
N ALA A 162 8.64 12.05 -2.95
CA ALA A 162 8.74 10.60 -2.70
C ALA A 162 9.78 10.27 -1.64
N HIS A 163 10.94 10.92 -1.71
CA HIS A 163 11.98 10.80 -0.70
C HIS A 163 11.51 11.27 0.68
N ALA A 164 10.88 12.44 0.76
CA ALA A 164 10.44 13.00 2.04
C ALA A 164 9.40 12.09 2.70
N LEU A 165 8.40 11.62 1.96
CA LEU A 165 7.40 10.70 2.49
C LEU A 165 8.01 9.37 2.90
N LEU A 166 8.91 8.82 2.07
CA LEU A 166 9.59 7.57 2.38
C LEU A 166 10.34 7.63 3.71
N ILE A 167 11.08 8.71 3.98
CA ILE A 167 11.82 8.89 5.23
C ILE A 167 10.88 8.83 6.43
N GLU A 168 9.76 9.55 6.36
CA GLU A 168 8.81 9.59 7.47
C GLU A 168 8.06 8.26 7.65
N LEU A 169 7.71 7.58 6.54
CA LEU A 169 7.15 6.22 6.58
C LEU A 169 8.14 5.22 7.16
N PHE A 170 9.41 5.37 6.84
CA PHE A 170 10.45 4.51 7.38
C PHE A 170 10.58 4.63 8.89
N ASN A 171 10.66 5.86 9.40
CA ASN A 171 10.67 6.12 10.84
C ASN A 171 9.43 5.53 11.52
N LEU A 172 8.26 5.70 10.90
CA LEU A 172 7.02 5.09 11.38
C LEU A 172 7.15 3.57 11.51
N PHE A 173 7.67 2.88 10.50
CA PHE A 173 7.82 1.42 10.53
C PHE A 173 8.83 0.96 11.57
N LYS A 174 9.99 1.64 11.67
CA LYS A 174 11.03 1.32 12.65
C LYS A 174 10.49 1.38 14.08
N GLU A 175 9.67 2.39 14.38
CA GLU A 175 9.18 2.63 15.74
C GLU A 175 7.91 1.85 16.10
N ASN A 176 7.08 1.48 15.11
CA ASN A 176 5.70 1.05 15.38
C ASN A 176 5.31 -0.32 14.77
N CYS A 177 6.24 -1.05 14.15
CA CYS A 177 5.99 -2.38 13.58
C CYS A 177 6.74 -3.49 14.34
N PRO A 178 6.21 -3.98 15.48
CA PRO A 178 6.91 -4.96 16.32
C PRO A 178 7.07 -6.33 15.65
N ASN A 179 6.23 -6.65 14.66
CA ASN A 179 6.23 -7.95 13.99
C ASN A 179 6.94 -7.92 12.62
N LEU A 180 7.60 -6.82 12.27
CA LEU A 180 8.30 -6.70 10.98
C LEU A 180 9.49 -7.66 10.93
N LYS A 181 9.41 -8.67 10.07
CA LYS A 181 10.44 -9.70 9.87
C LYS A 181 11.32 -9.37 8.68
N ASN A 182 10.70 -8.95 7.58
CA ASN A 182 11.39 -8.67 6.32
C ASN A 182 11.09 -7.26 5.84
N PHE A 183 12.14 -6.55 5.47
CA PHE A 183 12.05 -5.25 4.81
C PHE A 183 12.82 -5.32 3.49
N LYS A 184 12.24 -4.78 2.42
CA LYS A 184 12.91 -4.69 1.13
C LYS A 184 12.51 -3.40 0.45
N MET A 185 13.50 -2.68 -0.07
CA MET A 185 13.25 -1.47 -0.82
C MET A 185 14.03 -1.47 -2.14
N ASN A 186 13.31 -1.38 -3.25
CA ASN A 186 13.95 -1.25 -4.56
C ASN A 186 14.09 0.24 -4.90
N TYR A 187 15.32 0.74 -4.89
CA TYR A 187 15.67 2.10 -5.32
C TYR A 187 16.04 2.08 -6.82
N PRO A 188 15.75 3.14 -7.62
CA PRO A 188 15.98 3.10 -9.08
C PRO A 188 17.42 2.81 -9.51
N ASN A 189 18.39 3.02 -8.62
CA ASN A 189 19.81 2.83 -8.91
C ASN A 189 20.52 1.81 -7.99
N GLU A 190 19.86 1.29 -6.95
CA GLU A 190 20.42 0.28 -6.03
C GLU A 190 19.29 -0.63 -5.51
N HIS A 191 19.44 -1.94 -5.73
CA HIS A 191 18.60 -2.95 -5.07
C HIS A 191 19.03 -3.08 -3.61
N LEU A 192 18.52 -2.20 -2.76
CA LEU A 192 18.75 -2.24 -1.32
C LEU A 192 17.84 -3.31 -0.69
N SER A 193 18.26 -4.58 -0.78
CA SER A 193 17.75 -5.62 0.12
C SER A 193 18.41 -5.40 1.49
N LEU A 194 17.66 -4.89 2.45
CA LEU A 194 18.19 -4.51 3.75
C LEU A 194 17.47 -5.33 4.82
N ASN A 195 18.24 -6.00 5.65
CA ASN A 195 17.70 -6.60 6.87
C ASN A 195 17.48 -5.49 7.92
N ALA A 196 16.82 -5.81 9.04
CA ALA A 196 16.44 -4.83 10.07
C ALA A 196 17.63 -4.10 10.74
N GLU A 197 18.85 -4.66 10.68
CA GLU A 197 20.09 -4.04 11.18
C GLU A 197 20.69 -3.04 10.18
N ASP A 198 20.66 -3.34 8.88
CA ASP A 198 21.15 -2.43 7.82
C ASP A 198 20.33 -1.12 7.73
N LEU A 199 19.14 -1.12 8.32
CA LEU A 199 18.22 0.01 8.42
C LEU A 199 18.80 1.20 9.20
N GLU A 200 19.62 0.97 10.22
CA GLU A 200 20.24 2.05 10.99
C GLU A 200 21.32 2.80 10.20
N ASN A 201 22.01 2.10 9.29
CA ASN A 201 23.10 2.64 8.48
C ASN A 201 22.62 3.56 7.35
N ILE A 202 21.34 3.47 6.96
CA ILE A 202 20.76 4.34 5.93
C ILE A 202 20.29 5.67 6.53
N CYS A 203 19.77 5.64 7.76
CA CYS A 203 19.40 6.85 8.50
C CYS A 203 20.58 7.80 8.72
N THR A 204 21.80 7.26 8.88
CA THR A 204 23.02 8.06 9.12
C THR A 204 23.65 8.61 7.84
N ASN A 205 23.51 7.91 6.70
CA ASN A 205 24.18 8.27 5.44
C ASN A 205 23.29 9.00 4.41
N LEU A 206 21.97 9.13 4.65
CA LEU A 206 21.05 9.85 3.76
C LEU A 206 21.35 11.35 3.64
N THR A 207 21.97 11.97 4.66
CA THR A 207 22.43 13.36 4.61
C THR A 207 23.60 13.58 3.65
N ASP A 208 24.40 12.54 3.35
CA ASP A 208 25.54 12.64 2.42
C ASP A 208 25.14 12.54 0.94
N TYR A 209 23.92 12.06 0.63
CA TYR A 209 23.41 12.11 -0.76
C TYR A 209 23.09 13.53 -1.24
N LYS A 210 23.10 14.54 -0.36
CA LYS A 210 23.11 15.95 -0.78
C LYS A 210 24.46 16.37 -1.40
N SER A 211 25.55 15.64 -1.15
CA SER A 211 26.91 16.00 -1.59
C SER A 211 27.29 15.46 -2.97
N THR A 212 26.59 14.46 -3.52
CA THR A 212 26.91 13.88 -4.83
C THR A 212 26.24 14.59 -6.02
N PHE A 213 25.42 15.61 -5.77
CA PHE A 213 24.84 16.45 -6.81
C PHE A 213 25.69 17.69 -7.13
N HIS A 214 26.98 17.54 -7.48
CA HIS A 214 27.69 18.51 -8.35
C HIS A 214 28.94 17.93 -9.07
N ARG A 215 28.69 17.43 -10.29
CA ARG A 215 29.47 17.46 -11.55
C ARG A 215 30.88 16.83 -11.65
N PRO A 216 31.20 16.32 -12.86
CA PRO A 216 31.98 17.17 -13.78
C PRO A 216 31.24 17.46 -15.10
N ARG A 217 31.30 18.72 -15.53
CA ARG A 217 31.28 19.07 -16.96
C ARG A 217 32.64 18.67 -17.55
N PRO A 218 32.71 18.02 -18.72
CA PRO A 218 33.86 18.19 -19.58
C PRO A 218 33.63 19.43 -20.45
N ARG A 219 34.35 20.51 -20.14
CA ARG A 219 34.74 21.50 -21.15
C ARG A 219 36.09 21.05 -21.72
N ARG A 220 36.18 20.82 -23.03
CA ARG A 220 37.28 21.23 -23.92
C ARG A 220 36.85 20.94 -25.35
N ARG A 221 36.42 21.97 -26.09
CA ARG A 221 37.21 22.94 -26.89
C ARG A 221 37.34 22.45 -28.33
N ARG A 222 36.72 23.23 -29.22
CA ARG A 222 36.93 23.26 -30.68
C ARG A 222 38.42 23.16 -31.01
N ASN A 223 38.74 22.47 -32.10
CA ASN A 223 39.74 22.92 -33.06
C ASN A 223 39.18 22.72 -34.48
N ALA A 224 39.40 23.75 -35.28
CA ALA A 224 39.11 23.85 -36.70
C ALA A 224 40.37 23.53 -37.53
N ALA A 225 40.17 23.45 -38.85
CA ALA A 225 41.15 23.33 -39.94
C ALA A 225 41.73 21.91 -40.12
N ILE A 226 41.85 21.36 -41.34
CA ILE A 226 42.06 21.95 -42.68
C ILE A 226 41.10 21.29 -43.68
#